data_AF-A0A0P9CWF2-F1
#
_entry.id   AF-A0A0P9CWF2-F1
#
_cell.length_a   1.000
_cell.length_b   1.000
_cell.length_c   1.000
_cell.angle_alpha   90.00
_cell.angle_beta   90.00
_cell.angle_gamma   90.00
#
_symmetry.space_group_name_H-M   'P 1'
#
loop_
_entity.id
_entity.type
_entity.pdbx_description
1 polymer ?
#
loop_
_entity_poly.entity_id
_entity_poly.type
_entity_poly.pdbx_seq_one_letter_code
_entity_poly.pdbx_strand_id
1 'polypeptide(L)'
;MGRRPRTPADPVAAARDVARAEVARRWPELAGVEPTVTPRSQCVPSAPELERAGAAGPAPLATPAGAEYTFTFAGHTHTPDGYTMPRIARVTVDSQRRIVKATTSK
;
A
#
# COMPACT_ATOMS: atom_id res chain seq x y z
N MET A 1 17.11 -35.45 -9.75
CA MET A 1 16.37 -34.55 -8.83
C MET A 1 16.36 -33.15 -9.43
N GLY A 2 15.22 -32.70 -9.94
CA GLY A 2 15.09 -31.42 -10.64
C GLY A 2 15.23 -30.24 -9.69
N ARG A 3 16.24 -29.39 -9.94
CA ARG A 3 16.34 -28.07 -9.30
C ARG A 3 15.19 -27.21 -9.84
N ARG A 4 14.14 -27.01 -9.05
CA ARG A 4 13.12 -25.98 -9.35
C ARG A 4 13.84 -24.64 -9.50
N PRO A 5 13.64 -23.89 -10.59
CA PRO A 5 14.16 -22.53 -10.68
C PRO A 5 13.53 -21.76 -9.52
N ARG A 6 14.38 -21.21 -8.64
CA ARG A 6 13.95 -20.20 -7.67
C ARG A 6 13.51 -19.02 -8.51
N THR A 7 12.21 -18.92 -8.78
CA THR A 7 11.61 -17.75 -9.42
C THR A 7 12.17 -16.52 -8.72
N PRO A 8 12.72 -15.52 -9.45
CA PRO A 8 13.21 -14.30 -8.83
C PRO A 8 12.08 -13.79 -7.95
N ALA A 9 12.36 -13.66 -6.65
CA ALA A 9 11.37 -13.32 -5.64
C ALA A 9 10.62 -12.09 -6.12
N ASP A 10 9.35 -12.27 -6.51
CA ASP A 10 8.56 -11.21 -7.08
C ASP A 10 8.51 -10.08 -6.04
N PRO A 11 9.07 -8.89 -6.34
CA PRO A 11 9.20 -7.83 -5.35
C PRO A 11 7.83 -7.37 -4.83
N VAL A 12 6.78 -7.53 -5.65
CA VAL A 12 5.40 -7.27 -5.27
C VAL A 12 4.91 -8.30 -4.27
N ALA A 13 5.17 -9.58 -4.49
CA ALA A 13 4.83 -10.64 -3.54
C ALA A 13 5.50 -10.40 -2.19
N ALA A 14 6.79 -10.09 -2.17
CA ALA A 14 7.51 -9.81 -0.94
C ALA A 14 6.99 -8.53 -0.23
N ALA A 15 6.63 -7.49 -0.99
CA ALA A 15 6.02 -6.28 -0.44
C ALA A 15 4.60 -6.53 0.09
N ARG A 16 3.85 -7.45 -0.53
CA ARG A 16 2.51 -7.88 -0.09
C ARG A 16 2.56 -8.58 1.27
N ASP A 17 3.55 -9.44 1.50
CA ASP A 17 3.75 -10.08 2.81
C ASP A 17 4.00 -9.05 3.92
N VAL A 18 4.85 -8.05 3.66
CA VAL A 18 5.08 -6.95 4.62
C VAL A 18 3.78 -6.18 4.89
N ALA A 19 3.02 -5.85 3.83
CA ALA A 19 1.75 -5.15 3.99
C ALA A 19 0.72 -5.97 4.79
N ARG A 20 0.61 -7.28 4.53
CA ARG A 20 -0.28 -8.20 5.27
C ARG A 20 0.09 -8.28 6.74
N ALA A 21 1.39 -8.41 7.05
CA ALA A 21 1.86 -8.45 8.43
C ALA A 21 1.52 -7.16 9.20
N GLU A 22 1.67 -6.00 8.56
CA GLU A 22 1.30 -4.73 9.18
C GLU A 22 -0.22 -4.58 9.37
N VAL A 23 -1.01 -4.97 8.38
CA VAL A 23 -2.47 -4.95 8.50
C VAL A 23 -2.93 -5.89 9.60
N ALA A 24 -2.41 -7.11 9.68
CA ALA A 24 -2.75 -8.04 10.75
C ALA A 24 -2.40 -7.50 12.15
N ARG A 25 -1.31 -6.72 12.25
CA ARG A 25 -0.88 -6.10 13.51
C ARG A 25 -1.75 -4.90 13.92
N ARG A 26 -2.10 -4.03 12.96
CA ARG A 26 -2.80 -2.77 13.23
C ARG A 26 -4.33 -2.88 13.14
N TRP A 27 -4.81 -3.71 12.22
CA TRP A 27 -6.22 -3.91 11.88
C TRP A 27 -6.48 -5.40 11.65
N PRO A 28 -6.50 -6.22 12.71
CA PRO A 28 -6.66 -7.67 12.60
C PRO A 28 -7.97 -8.07 11.88
N GLU A 29 -9.01 -7.22 11.97
CA GLU A 29 -10.27 -7.36 11.23
C GLU A 29 -10.09 -7.41 9.70
N LEU A 30 -9.00 -6.86 9.17
CA LEU A 30 -8.67 -6.85 7.74
C LEU A 30 -7.60 -7.89 7.35
N ALA A 31 -7.07 -8.67 8.30
CA ALA A 31 -5.98 -9.61 8.05
C ALA A 31 -6.35 -10.72 7.03
N GLY A 32 -7.63 -11.10 7.01
CA GLY A 32 -8.18 -12.09 6.08
C GLY A 32 -8.53 -11.53 4.69
N VAL A 33 -8.47 -10.21 4.51
CA VAL A 33 -8.87 -9.56 3.26
C VAL A 33 -7.75 -9.67 2.23
N GLU A 34 -8.08 -10.04 0.99
CA GLU A 34 -7.14 -9.97 -0.11
C GLU A 34 -6.86 -8.51 -0.50
N PRO A 35 -5.59 -8.03 -0.45
CA PRO A 35 -5.27 -6.69 -0.88
C PRO A 35 -5.28 -6.60 -2.40
N THR A 36 -5.90 -5.54 -2.93
CA THR A 36 -5.69 -5.09 -4.29
C THR A 36 -4.35 -4.36 -4.37
N VAL A 37 -3.48 -4.80 -5.29
CA VAL A 37 -2.19 -4.15 -5.52
C VAL A 37 -2.31 -3.12 -6.62
N THR A 38 -1.92 -1.88 -6.32
CA THR A 38 -1.75 -0.83 -7.32
C THR A 38 -0.27 -0.49 -7.39
N PRO A 39 0.45 -0.91 -8.46
CA PRO A 39 1.81 -0.44 -8.68
C PRO A 39 1.75 1.06 -8.91
N ARG A 40 2.48 1.83 -8.10
CA ARG A 40 2.56 3.27 -8.31
C ARG A 40 3.66 3.54 -9.31
N SER A 41 3.36 3.35 -10.60
CA SER A 41 4.12 4.05 -11.64
C SER A 41 3.87 5.54 -11.38
N GLN A 42 4.88 6.24 -10.87
CA GLN A 42 4.74 7.65 -10.56
C GLN A 42 4.39 8.37 -11.87
N CYS A 43 3.11 8.74 -12.04
CA CYS A 43 2.74 9.83 -12.92
C CYS A 43 3.23 11.07 -12.17
N VAL A 44 4.51 11.39 -12.37
CA VAL A 44 5.11 12.61 -11.85
C VAL A 44 4.42 13.73 -12.63
N PRO A 45 3.57 14.58 -12.02
CA PRO A 45 3.06 15.73 -12.74
C PRO A 45 4.27 16.54 -13.18
N SER A 46 4.37 16.78 -14.49
CA SER A 46 5.46 17.58 -15.07
C SER A 46 5.52 18.92 -14.34
N ALA A 47 6.73 19.45 -14.11
CA ALA A 47 6.95 20.75 -13.48
C ALA A 47 5.93 21.87 -13.85
N PRO A 48 5.48 22.03 -15.12
CA PRO A 48 4.45 23.02 -15.45
C PRO A 48 3.04 22.74 -14.87
N GLU A 49 2.69 21.49 -14.56
CA GLU A 49 1.42 21.12 -13.91
C GLU A 49 1.45 21.45 -12.41
N LEU A 50 2.62 21.32 -11.78
CA LEU A 50 2.80 21.69 -10.38
C LEU A 50 2.73 23.22 -10.17
N GLU A 51 3.28 23.99 -11.11
CA GLU A 51 3.18 25.46 -11.12
C GLU A 51 1.74 25.95 -11.32
N ARG A 52 0.96 25.33 -12.21
CA ARG A 52 -0.45 25.73 -12.43
C ARG A 52 -1.38 25.37 -11.28
N ALA A 53 -1.01 24.40 -10.44
CA ALA A 53 -1.81 23.98 -9.29
C ALA A 53 -1.63 24.87 -8.03
N GLY A 54 -0.77 25.90 -8.08
CA GLY A 54 -0.64 26.88 -6.99
C GLY A 54 -0.16 26.30 -5.65
N ALA A 55 0.48 25.12 -5.67
CA ALA A 55 0.91 24.42 -4.48
C ALA A 55 2.24 24.99 -3.92
N ALA A 56 2.20 26.22 -3.39
CA ALA A 56 3.25 26.79 -2.54
C ALA A 56 3.14 26.28 -1.09
N GLY A 57 3.06 24.97 -0.90
CA GLY A 57 3.04 24.30 0.41
C GLY A 57 3.94 23.07 0.38
N PRO A 58 4.50 22.63 1.51
CA PRO A 58 5.46 21.53 1.54
C PRO A 58 4.80 20.28 0.96
N ALA A 59 5.13 19.97 -0.29
CA ALA A 59 4.71 18.74 -0.93
C ALA A 59 5.11 17.59 -0.01
N PRO A 60 4.22 16.64 0.30
CA PRO A 60 4.59 15.49 1.11
C PRO A 60 5.72 14.79 0.36
N LEU A 61 6.92 14.86 0.95
CA LEU A 61 8.20 14.37 0.46
C LEU A 61 7.97 13.21 -0.51
N ALA A 62 8.11 13.48 -1.81
CA ALA A 62 8.11 12.45 -2.82
C ALA A 62 9.32 11.57 -2.52
N THR A 63 9.06 10.40 -1.94
CA THR A 63 10.08 9.40 -1.64
C THR A 63 10.84 9.09 -2.93
N PRO A 64 12.19 9.08 -2.91
CA PRO A 64 12.98 9.02 -4.13
C PRO A 64 12.75 7.70 -4.88
N ALA A 65 12.25 7.81 -6.11
CA ALA A 65 12.48 6.96 -7.29
C ALA A 65 12.69 5.43 -7.07
N GLY A 66 12.03 4.83 -6.09
CA GLY A 66 11.90 3.39 -5.91
C GLY A 66 10.54 2.92 -6.41
N ALA A 67 10.44 1.67 -6.87
CA ALA A 67 9.16 1.08 -7.21
C ALA A 67 8.31 0.96 -5.92
N GLU A 68 7.37 1.90 -5.73
CA GLU A 68 6.44 1.87 -4.61
C GLU A 68 5.19 1.07 -4.96
N TYR A 69 4.79 0.18 -4.07
CA TYR A 69 3.59 -0.63 -4.19
C TYR A 69 2.57 -0.19 -3.16
N THR A 70 1.36 0.14 -3.62
CA THR A 70 0.24 0.43 -2.71
C THR A 70 -0.68 -0.78 -2.65
N PHE A 71 -0.87 -1.32 -1.44
CA PHE A 71 -1.77 -2.41 -1.12
C PHE A 71 -3.02 -1.87 -0.47
N THR A 72 -4.18 -2.11 -1.09
CA THR A 72 -5.48 -1.67 -0.59
C THR A 72 -6.27 -2.88 -0.10
N PHE A 73 -6.55 -2.92 1.20
CA PHE A 73 -7.33 -3.96 1.87
C PHE A 73 -8.73 -3.40 2.10
N ALA A 74 -9.67 -3.75 1.24
CA ALA A 74 -11.07 -3.37 1.37
C ALA A 74 -11.85 -4.51 2.02
N GLY A 75 -12.18 -4.35 3.30
CA GLY A 75 -12.94 -5.31 4.07
C GLY A 75 -14.10 -4.66 4.79
N HIS A 76 -14.62 -5.39 5.76
CA HIS A 76 -15.66 -4.88 6.64
C HIS A 76 -15.25 -5.14 8.09
N THR A 77 -15.66 -4.24 8.97
CA THR A 77 -15.49 -4.39 10.40
C THR A 77 -16.86 -4.51 11.07
N HIS A 78 -16.93 -5.34 12.09
CA HIS A 78 -18.14 -5.50 12.88
C HIS A 78 -18.08 -4.53 14.05
N THR A 79 -19.03 -3.61 14.12
CA THR A 79 -19.19 -2.77 15.30
C THR A 79 -19.80 -3.59 16.44
N PRO A 80 -19.56 -3.21 17.71
CA PRO A 80 -20.16 -3.90 18.86
C PRO A 80 -21.69 -3.93 18.84
N ASP A 81 -22.34 -3.02 18.12
CA ASP A 81 -23.78 -3.00 17.86
C ASP A 81 -24.25 -4.02 16.80
N GLY A 82 -23.35 -4.81 16.23
CA GLY A 82 -23.68 -5.82 15.22
C GLY A 82 -23.81 -5.29 13.80
N TYR A 83 -23.42 -4.03 13.55
CA TYR A 83 -23.40 -3.47 12.19
C TYR A 83 -22.08 -3.77 11.49
N THR A 84 -22.19 -4.04 10.19
CA THR A 84 -21.05 -4.23 9.30
C THR A 84 -20.69 -2.91 8.65
N MET A 85 -19.53 -2.34 9.00
CA MET A 85 -19.05 -1.08 8.45
C MET A 85 -17.92 -1.33 7.44
N PRO A 86 -17.98 -0.79 6.21
CA PRO A 86 -16.91 -0.96 5.24
C PRO A 86 -15.65 -0.24 5.74
N ARG A 87 -14.52 -0.94 5.73
CA ARG A 87 -13.23 -0.41 6.16
C ARG A 87 -12.16 -0.71 5.14
N ILE A 88 -11.42 0.34 4.77
CA ILE A 88 -10.35 0.24 3.77
C ILE A 88 -9.04 0.61 4.45
N ALA A 89 -8.08 -0.32 4.48
CA ALA A 89 -6.69 -0.03 4.83
C ALA A 89 -5.86 0.13 3.55
N ARG A 90 -4.97 1.10 3.53
CA ARG A 90 -4.02 1.33 2.46
C ARG A 90 -2.62 1.33 3.05
N VAL A 91 -1.78 0.44 2.56
CA VAL A 91 -0.38 0.32 2.97
C VAL A 91 0.50 0.50 1.75
N THR A 92 1.38 1.49 1.78
CA THR A 92 2.40 1.73 0.76
C THR A 92 3.72 1.16 1.24
N VAL A 93 4.29 0.28 0.44
CA VAL A 93 5.57 -0.39 0.69
C VAL A 93 6.52 -0.05 -0.45
N ASP A 94 7.73 0.38 -0.12
CA ASP A 94 8.79 0.61 -1.09
C ASP A 94 9.45 -0.71 -1.54
N SER A 95 10.15 -0.67 -2.66
CA SER A 95 10.99 -1.74 -3.22
C SER A 95 11.96 -2.39 -2.22
N GLN A 96 12.40 -1.67 -1.19
CA GLN A 96 13.21 -2.21 -0.08
C GLN A 96 12.39 -2.93 1.00
N ARG A 97 11.11 -3.21 0.74
CA ARG A 97 10.17 -3.86 1.68
C ARG A 97 9.94 -3.04 2.96
N ARG A 98 10.05 -1.71 2.86
CA ARG A 98 9.80 -0.78 3.97
C ARG A 98 8.44 -0.14 3.82
N ILE A 99 7.70 -0.05 4.93
CA ILE A 99 6.38 0.60 4.94
C ILE A 99 6.61 2.10 4.92
N VAL A 100 6.28 2.74 3.81
CA VAL A 100 6.38 4.19 3.61
C VAL A 100 5.16 4.88 4.22
N LYS A 101 3.99 4.27 4.10
CA LYS A 101 2.73 4.84 4.59
C LYS A 101 1.72 3.76 4.93
N ALA A 102 0.95 3.93 5.99
CA ALA A 102 -0.19 3.08 6.31
C ALA A 102 -1.34 3.96 6.83
N THR A 103 -2.50 3.85 6.19
CA THR A 103 -3.69 4.66 6.50
C THR A 103 -4.93 3.79 6.45
N THR A 104 -5.91 4.05 7.31
CA THR A 104 -7.24 3.44 7.22
C THR A 104 -8.32 4.49 7.05
N SER A 105 -9.37 4.12 6.32
CA SER A 105 -10.64 4.84 6.33
C SER A 105 -11.27 4.74 7.72
N LYS A 106 -11.82 5.86 8.19
CA LYS A 106 -12.44 5.99 9.51
C LYS A 106 -13.79 5.30 9.55
#